data_AF-W8BMA3-F1
#
_entry.id   AF-W8BMA3-F1
#
_cell.length_a   1.000
_cell.length_b   1.000
_cell.length_c   1.000
_cell.angle_alpha   90.00
_cell.angle_beta   90.00
_cell.angle_gamma   90.00
#
_symmetry.space_group_name_H-M   'P 1'
#
loop_
_entity.id
_entity.type
_entity.pdbx_description
1 polymer ?
#
loop_
_entity_poly.entity_id
_entity_poly.type
_entity_poly.pdbx_seq_one_letter_code
_entity_poly.pdbx_strand_id
1 'polypeptide(L)'
;MSQTPTADVEKRATEMHYLSYSEPEPEPEPPPPPPKKKKKKLSKAQKRELRLQREIAFKKLEITEHLKRELELSKRSAKRGREDWEQICREIKMQELKTEVTEWAKKTQRVMEQKDEKVQNLLADIESTQEMHKRNFERHLQVLDFAINCYNTLIEVSKQLYESQAQQVIEEFKDELNARKEIEDGFRLNCENIMHATNLVVEHQMLTDYEIFVEKQDDVVNSEIEKRFVIRDSVIAKMKLLHKQLIDFINSLVNVSLDTKKYEHIHMLMERQRNFVSESGRLNDIEFKLTRTAGDLQRDLVHNEVEAQRRLSDLRLEQEYFLQVRKSIEKSINYDRNVTFEKLQTLSGECYGMLKDYQKLLKYGELLLSNAANCRKLQTEAEKVEAPKDEGESAAEELSFQLEALNLKSHADMSEVELAKQMALMKNFWHRQALASTQNLLLAREKRELLEENQKYKDFIKLMSKRENIDDMLKTFTVTPLLAAKDRNCLENTLFQN
;
A
#
# COMPACT_ATOMS: atom_id res chain seq x y z
N MET A 1 26.41 24.64 4.58
CA MET A 1 26.20 25.98 3.98
C MET A 1 25.43 26.82 4.96
N SER A 2 26.13 27.71 5.65
CA SER A 2 25.59 28.60 6.69
C SER A 2 25.01 29.86 6.05
N GLN A 3 23.73 30.13 6.29
CA GLN A 3 23.15 31.45 6.10
C GLN A 3 22.66 31.96 7.46
N THR A 4 22.99 33.22 7.70
CA THR A 4 22.73 34.05 8.88
C THR A 4 21.24 34.26 9.15
N PRO A 5 20.90 34.74 10.37
CA PRO A 5 20.09 35.94 10.41
C PRO A 5 20.51 36.95 11.49
N THR A 6 20.63 38.20 11.01
CA THR A 6 20.16 39.47 11.61
C THR A 6 20.31 39.69 13.12
N ALA A 7 21.26 40.57 13.46
CA ALA A 7 21.27 41.33 14.70
C ALA A 7 20.68 42.72 14.45
N ASP A 8 19.65 43.07 15.21
CA ASP A 8 19.22 44.46 15.40
C ASP A 8 18.55 44.58 16.78
N VAL A 9 18.48 45.82 17.28
CA VAL A 9 17.73 46.29 18.46
C VAL A 9 18.59 46.61 19.72
N GLU A 10 18.92 47.91 19.78
CA GLU A 10 18.83 48.83 20.92
C GLU A 10 19.97 48.95 21.94
N LYS A 11 20.85 49.91 21.63
CA LYS A 11 21.55 50.74 22.61
C LYS A 11 20.69 51.96 22.95
N ARG A 12 20.35 52.14 24.22
CA ARG A 12 19.85 53.41 24.78
C ARG A 12 20.14 53.47 26.28
N ALA A 13 20.99 54.42 26.67
CA ALA A 13 20.74 55.43 27.71
C ALA A 13 22.08 55.94 28.28
N THR A 14 22.59 57.07 27.78
CA THR A 14 22.44 58.43 28.32
C THR A 14 23.44 58.74 29.44
N GLU A 15 24.53 59.39 29.03
CA GLU A 15 25.42 60.18 29.88
C GLU A 15 24.64 61.37 30.47
N MET A 16 24.75 61.58 31.78
CA MET A 16 24.23 62.78 32.45
C MET A 16 25.40 63.55 33.07
N HIS A 17 25.71 64.66 32.40
CA HIS A 17 26.47 65.81 32.87
C HIS A 17 25.98 66.28 34.25
N TYR A 18 26.90 66.48 35.20
CA TYR A 18 26.66 67.34 36.35
C TYR A 18 27.55 68.59 36.22
N LEU A 19 26.92 69.69 35.82
CA LEU A 19 27.46 71.04 35.83
C LEU A 19 27.54 71.55 37.28
N SER A 20 28.77 71.82 37.73
CA SER A 20 29.07 72.53 38.97
C SER A 20 28.83 74.03 38.76
N TYR A 21 27.71 74.56 39.27
CA TYR A 21 27.51 76.00 39.43
C TYR A 21 28.29 76.48 40.67
N SER A 22 29.38 77.20 40.44
CA SER A 22 30.05 78.03 41.43
C SER A 22 29.63 79.48 41.21
N GLU A 23 28.61 79.94 41.94
CA GLU A 23 28.30 81.37 42.09
C GLU A 23 29.28 82.00 43.09
N PRO A 24 29.97 83.11 42.74
CA PRO A 24 30.78 83.88 43.68
C PRO A 24 29.90 84.85 44.47
N GLU A 25 29.85 84.66 45.79
CA GLU A 25 29.23 85.62 46.72
C GLU A 25 30.04 86.93 46.79
N PRO A 26 29.37 88.10 46.80
CA PRO A 26 29.98 89.42 46.68
C PRO A 26 30.52 89.96 48.02
N GLU A 27 31.63 90.69 47.95
CA GLU A 27 32.19 91.49 49.05
C GLU A 27 31.20 92.58 49.52
N PRO A 28 30.92 92.71 50.82
CA PRO A 28 30.18 93.86 51.34
C PRO A 28 31.11 94.99 51.80
N GLU A 29 30.95 96.13 51.14
CA GLU A 29 31.46 97.44 51.52
C GLU A 29 30.96 97.90 52.92
N PRO A 30 31.75 98.69 53.67
CA PRO A 30 31.41 99.12 55.03
C PRO A 30 30.42 100.31 55.06
N PRO A 31 29.45 100.32 56.01
CA PRO A 31 28.49 101.42 56.13
C PRO A 31 29.03 102.64 56.92
N PRO A 32 28.74 103.89 56.49
CA PRO A 32 28.86 105.14 57.26
C PRO A 32 27.50 105.51 57.92
N PRO A 33 27.20 106.71 58.50
CA PRO A 33 27.90 107.81 59.24
C PRO A 33 27.14 108.12 60.59
N PRO A 34 26.83 109.35 61.10
CA PRO A 34 27.53 110.62 61.52
C PRO A 34 27.24 110.95 63.05
N PRO A 35 27.16 112.20 63.62
CA PRO A 35 27.82 113.50 63.43
C PRO A 35 28.42 114.18 64.73
N LYS A 36 29.32 115.15 64.49
CA LYS A 36 29.66 116.40 65.22
C LYS A 36 29.07 116.67 66.62
N LYS A 37 29.92 116.86 67.65
CA LYS A 37 29.69 117.82 68.76
C LYS A 37 30.99 118.53 69.20
N LYS A 38 30.97 119.86 69.12
CA LYS A 38 31.92 120.81 69.71
C LYS A 38 31.98 120.60 71.24
N LYS A 39 33.17 120.52 71.84
CA LYS A 39 33.32 120.66 73.30
C LYS A 39 34.17 121.88 73.65
N LYS A 40 33.44 122.88 74.17
CA LYS A 40 33.88 123.88 75.12
C LYS A 40 34.76 123.24 76.21
N LYS A 41 35.74 124.00 76.69
CA LYS A 41 36.58 123.70 77.87
C LYS A 41 35.69 123.35 79.07
N LEU A 42 35.83 122.16 79.67
CA LEU A 42 35.23 121.84 80.98
C LEU A 42 35.96 120.71 81.76
N SER A 43 36.36 121.10 82.97
CA SER A 43 36.61 120.42 84.27
C SER A 43 36.96 118.92 84.44
N LYS A 44 37.83 118.66 85.43
CA LYS A 44 38.47 117.38 85.82
C LYS A 44 37.53 116.22 86.24
N ALA A 45 36.21 116.41 86.34
CA ALA A 45 35.26 115.37 86.79
C ALA A 45 34.83 114.39 85.68
N GLN A 46 34.79 114.81 84.40
CA GLN A 46 34.34 113.96 83.28
C GLN A 46 35.37 112.92 82.79
N LYS A 47 36.64 113.01 83.24
CA LYS A 47 37.70 112.06 82.88
C LYS A 47 37.56 110.70 83.58
N ARG A 48 36.82 110.60 84.69
CA ARG A 48 36.61 109.33 85.42
C ARG A 48 35.51 108.48 84.80
N GLU A 49 34.42 109.08 84.33
CA GLU A 49 33.28 108.38 83.72
C GLU A 49 33.64 107.80 82.33
N LEU A 50 34.50 108.49 81.57
CA LEU A 50 35.00 108.03 80.28
C LEU A 50 36.01 106.88 80.40
N ARG A 51 36.68 106.74 81.57
CA ARG A 51 37.50 105.55 81.88
C ARG A 51 36.62 104.33 82.16
N LEU A 52 35.53 104.51 82.91
CA LEU A 52 34.55 103.45 83.20
C LEU A 52 33.86 102.95 81.92
N GLN A 53 33.51 103.84 80.98
CA GLN A 53 32.98 103.44 79.68
C GLN A 53 34.02 102.72 78.79
N ARG A 54 35.30 103.10 78.88
CA ARG A 54 36.39 102.38 78.19
C ARG A 54 36.64 101.00 78.77
N GLU A 55 36.53 100.84 80.09
CA GLU A 55 36.60 99.53 80.75
C GLU A 55 35.41 98.64 80.40
N ILE A 56 34.19 99.19 80.34
CA ILE A 56 33.00 98.46 79.88
C ILE A 56 33.11 98.09 78.39
N ALA A 57 33.64 98.99 77.55
CA ALA A 57 33.86 98.72 76.13
C ALA A 57 34.98 97.69 75.90
N PHE A 58 36.02 97.71 76.71
CA PHE A 58 37.11 96.73 76.70
C PHE A 58 36.60 95.34 77.10
N LYS A 59 35.82 95.24 78.19
CA LYS A 59 35.15 93.98 78.58
C LYS A 59 34.18 93.47 77.52
N LYS A 60 33.44 94.37 76.83
CA LYS A 60 32.60 93.98 75.69
C LYS A 60 33.41 93.46 74.52
N LEU A 61 34.56 94.06 74.20
CA LEU A 61 35.48 93.56 73.17
C LEU A 61 36.04 92.19 73.51
N GLU A 62 36.45 91.98 74.76
CA GLU A 62 36.95 90.70 75.26
C GLU A 62 35.88 89.59 75.18
N ILE A 63 34.62 89.91 75.50
CA ILE A 63 33.48 89.01 75.30
C ILE A 63 33.24 88.74 73.81
N THR A 64 33.30 89.75 72.95
CA THR A 64 33.12 89.55 71.49
C THR A 64 34.27 88.74 70.86
N GLU A 65 35.50 88.89 71.34
CA GLU A 65 36.63 88.06 70.91
C GLU A 65 36.50 86.63 71.42
N HIS A 66 36.09 86.44 72.67
CA HIS A 66 35.78 85.11 73.21
C HIS A 66 34.68 84.43 72.38
N LEU A 67 33.59 85.14 72.09
CA LEU A 67 32.50 84.64 71.25
C LEU A 67 32.93 84.35 69.81
N LYS A 68 33.82 85.18 69.23
CA LYS A 68 34.39 84.90 67.89
C LYS A 68 35.27 83.66 67.89
N ARG A 69 36.11 83.47 68.91
CA ARG A 69 36.93 82.27 69.07
C ARG A 69 36.06 81.02 69.28
N GLU A 70 35.00 81.11 70.08
CA GLU A 70 34.03 80.01 70.22
C GLU A 70 33.26 79.72 68.93
N LEU A 71 32.89 80.75 68.18
CA LEU A 71 32.22 80.59 66.89
C LEU A 71 33.16 79.99 65.83
N GLU A 72 34.44 80.37 65.81
CA GLU A 72 35.45 79.75 64.96
C GLU A 72 35.75 78.30 65.37
N LEU A 73 35.82 78.01 66.67
CA LEU A 73 35.94 76.64 67.19
C LEU A 73 34.71 75.81 66.82
N SER A 74 33.51 76.36 66.94
CA SER A 74 32.25 75.73 66.52
C SER A 74 32.21 75.49 65.01
N LYS A 75 32.64 76.46 64.18
CA LYS A 75 32.76 76.28 62.71
C LYS A 75 33.77 75.19 62.35
N ARG A 76 34.94 75.16 63.00
CA ARG A 76 35.95 74.11 62.79
C ARG A 76 35.44 72.74 63.26
N SER A 77 34.70 72.69 64.36
CA SER A 77 34.08 71.46 64.87
C SER A 77 32.95 70.98 63.96
N ALA A 78 32.15 71.89 63.41
CA ALA A 78 31.09 71.57 62.45
C ALA A 78 31.65 71.11 61.10
N LYS A 79 32.79 71.69 60.66
CA LYS A 79 33.48 71.24 59.45
C LYS A 79 34.10 69.84 59.64
N ARG A 80 34.77 69.60 60.77
CA ARG A 80 35.24 68.26 61.15
C ARG A 80 34.09 67.25 61.24
N GLY A 81 32.99 67.61 61.91
CA GLY A 81 31.80 66.77 61.99
C GLY A 81 31.18 66.46 60.61
N ARG A 82 31.24 67.40 59.65
CA ARG A 82 30.82 67.15 58.26
C ARG A 82 31.79 66.22 57.52
N GLU A 83 33.09 66.45 57.64
CA GLU A 83 34.13 65.60 57.02
C GLU A 83 34.05 64.16 57.57
N ASP A 84 33.89 64.00 58.89
CA ASP A 84 33.70 62.72 59.56
C ASP A 84 32.39 62.05 59.10
N TRP A 85 31.30 62.81 58.98
CA TRP A 85 30.02 62.29 58.47
C TRP A 85 30.10 61.85 57.01
N GLU A 86 30.75 62.63 56.15
CA GLU A 86 31.00 62.29 54.74
C GLU A 86 31.90 61.07 54.60
N GLN A 87 32.88 60.91 55.49
CA GLN A 87 33.73 59.73 55.52
C GLN A 87 32.94 58.49 55.94
N ILE A 88 32.13 58.57 57.00
CA ILE A 88 31.22 57.49 57.42
C ILE A 88 30.24 57.12 56.29
N CYS A 89 29.63 58.11 55.63
CA CYS A 89 28.73 57.87 54.50
C CYS A 89 29.43 57.19 53.32
N ARG A 90 30.68 57.59 53.01
CA ARG A 90 31.48 56.94 51.97
C ARG A 90 31.85 55.51 52.31
N GLU A 91 32.20 55.24 53.57
CA GLU A 91 32.52 53.89 54.03
C GLU A 91 31.29 52.97 53.96
N ILE A 92 30.12 53.45 54.41
CA ILE A 92 28.85 52.73 54.29
C ILE A 92 28.52 52.46 52.81
N LYS A 93 28.56 53.49 51.96
CA LYS A 93 28.26 53.32 50.53
C LYS A 93 29.24 52.39 49.82
N MET A 94 30.52 52.42 50.20
CA MET A 94 31.53 51.51 49.66
C MET A 94 31.25 50.06 50.07
N GLN A 95 30.78 49.82 51.30
CA GLN A 95 30.36 48.49 51.73
C GLN A 95 29.12 48.01 50.97
N GLU A 96 28.10 48.86 50.81
CA GLU A 96 26.90 48.55 50.01
C GLU A 96 27.24 48.20 48.57
N LEU A 97 28.08 49.02 47.90
CA LEU A 97 28.51 48.75 46.52
C LEU A 97 29.33 47.46 46.42
N LYS A 98 30.18 47.15 47.41
CA LYS A 98 30.89 45.87 47.44
C LYS A 98 29.92 44.69 47.57
N THR A 99 28.92 44.79 48.45
CA THR A 99 27.91 43.73 48.59
C THR A 99 27.11 43.57 47.31
N GLU A 100 26.64 44.65 46.69
CA GLU A 100 25.91 44.63 45.43
C GLU A 100 26.76 43.99 44.31
N VAL A 101 28.02 44.40 44.14
CA VAL A 101 28.92 43.82 43.13
C VAL A 101 29.12 42.32 43.37
N THR A 102 29.27 41.88 44.64
CA THR A 102 29.39 40.43 44.93
C THR A 102 28.09 39.67 44.67
N GLU A 103 26.93 40.28 44.90
CA GLU A 103 25.63 39.69 44.57
C GLU A 103 25.42 39.59 43.06
N TRP A 104 25.77 40.64 42.32
CA TRP A 104 25.75 40.64 40.85
C TRP A 104 26.71 39.60 40.26
N ALA A 105 27.91 39.46 40.83
CA ALA A 105 28.86 38.42 40.43
C ALA A 105 28.26 37.02 40.65
N LYS A 106 27.70 36.74 41.84
CA LYS A 106 27.03 35.47 42.14
C LYS A 106 25.84 35.19 41.22
N LYS A 107 25.02 36.21 40.92
CA LYS A 107 23.86 36.08 40.04
C LYS A 107 24.29 35.78 38.61
N THR A 108 25.32 36.48 38.12
CA THR A 108 25.86 36.28 36.76
C THR A 108 26.51 34.90 36.63
N GLN A 109 27.26 34.47 37.65
CA GLN A 109 27.84 33.13 37.75
C GLN A 109 26.76 32.04 37.62
N ARG A 110 25.67 32.13 38.40
CA ARG A 110 24.55 31.17 38.32
C ARG A 110 23.90 31.14 36.94
N VAL A 111 23.73 32.31 36.30
CA VAL A 111 23.17 32.39 34.95
C VAL A 111 24.12 31.76 33.92
N MET A 112 25.43 31.94 34.06
CA MET A 112 26.42 31.27 33.21
C MET A 112 26.39 29.76 33.41
N GLU A 113 26.37 29.27 34.66
CA GLU A 113 26.28 27.84 34.97
C GLU A 113 25.01 27.20 34.38
N GLN A 114 23.84 27.87 34.49
CA GLN A 114 22.59 27.40 33.87
C GLN A 114 22.66 27.39 32.33
N LYS A 115 23.36 28.36 31.73
CA LYS A 115 23.57 28.38 30.27
C LYS A 115 24.52 27.26 29.84
N ASP A 116 25.59 27.03 30.58
CA ASP A 116 26.56 25.97 30.30
C ASP A 116 25.91 24.59 30.44
N GLU A 117 25.08 24.37 31.47
CA GLU A 117 24.28 23.16 31.62
C GLU A 117 23.33 22.98 30.44
N LYS A 118 22.67 24.05 30.00
CA LYS A 118 21.78 24.00 28.83
C LYS A 118 22.55 23.71 27.53
N VAL A 119 23.76 24.24 27.38
CA VAL A 119 24.64 23.93 26.24
C VAL A 119 25.07 22.46 26.29
N GLN A 120 25.42 21.93 27.45
CA GLN A 120 25.77 20.51 27.59
C GLN A 120 24.59 19.59 27.26
N ASN A 121 23.39 19.91 27.74
CA ASN A 121 22.18 19.16 27.39
C ASN A 121 21.89 19.19 25.88
N LEU A 122 22.05 20.36 25.25
CA LEU A 122 21.90 20.48 23.79
C LEU A 122 22.96 19.66 23.03
N LEU A 123 24.20 19.60 23.50
CA LEU A 123 25.23 18.76 22.89
C LEU A 123 24.92 17.27 23.03
N ALA A 124 24.44 16.83 24.20
CA ALA A 124 24.00 15.45 24.43
C ALA A 124 22.79 15.08 23.55
N ASP A 125 21.83 15.98 23.38
CA ASP A 125 20.69 15.79 22.47
C ASP A 125 21.15 15.69 21.01
N ILE A 126 22.13 16.49 20.58
CA ILE A 126 22.72 16.39 19.24
C ILE A 126 23.39 15.03 19.04
N GLU A 127 24.18 14.55 19.99
CA GLU A 127 24.81 13.22 19.90
C GLU A 127 23.77 12.10 19.83
N SER A 128 22.75 12.15 20.71
CA SER A 128 21.66 11.16 20.74
C SER A 128 20.87 11.14 19.43
N THR A 129 20.52 12.31 18.90
CA THR A 129 19.82 12.40 17.60
C THR A 129 20.69 11.90 16.45
N GLN A 130 21.99 12.21 16.45
CA GLN A 130 22.92 11.71 15.44
C GLN A 130 23.07 10.18 15.49
N GLU A 131 23.15 9.58 16.68
CA GLU A 131 23.13 8.12 16.83
C GLU A 131 21.82 7.50 16.32
N MET A 132 20.69 8.11 16.66
CA MET A 132 19.38 7.66 16.17
C MET A 132 19.31 7.73 14.64
N HIS A 133 19.80 8.81 14.03
CA HIS A 133 19.88 8.95 12.59
C HIS A 133 20.77 7.88 11.96
N LYS A 134 21.93 7.59 12.55
CA LYS A 134 22.84 6.53 12.09
C LYS A 134 22.16 5.16 12.13
N ARG A 135 21.54 4.78 13.24
CA ARG A 135 20.82 3.50 13.39
C ARG A 135 19.66 3.39 12.41
N ASN A 136 18.90 4.47 12.22
CA ASN A 136 17.79 4.48 11.28
C ASN A 136 18.29 4.31 9.83
N PHE A 137 19.38 4.99 9.48
CA PHE A 137 20.01 4.84 8.16
C PHE A 137 20.54 3.42 7.91
N GLU A 138 21.20 2.82 8.91
CA GLU A 138 21.63 1.41 8.86
C GLU A 138 20.43 0.47 8.68
N ARG A 139 19.31 0.74 9.37
CA ARG A 139 18.09 -0.04 9.22
C ARG A 139 17.48 0.10 7.83
N HIS A 140 17.47 1.31 7.28
CA HIS A 140 17.02 1.56 5.90
C HIS A 140 17.89 0.83 4.88
N LEU A 141 19.21 0.80 5.06
CA LEU A 141 20.12 0.02 4.21
C LEU A 141 19.80 -1.49 4.28
N GLN A 142 19.58 -2.05 5.47
CA GLN A 142 19.20 -3.45 5.61
C GLN A 142 17.89 -3.79 4.90
N VAL A 143 16.89 -2.88 4.96
CA VAL A 143 15.62 -3.05 4.25
C VAL A 143 15.83 -2.98 2.73
N LEU A 144 16.70 -2.07 2.26
CA LEU A 144 17.05 -1.96 0.85
C LEU A 144 17.76 -3.24 0.36
N ASP A 145 18.72 -3.76 1.11
CA ASP A 145 19.42 -5.01 0.79
C ASP A 145 18.46 -6.20 0.74
N PHE A 146 17.51 -6.27 1.68
CA PHE A 146 16.46 -7.27 1.66
C PHE A 146 15.58 -7.15 0.41
N ALA A 147 15.18 -5.94 0.04
CA ALA A 147 14.39 -5.70 -1.18
C ALA A 147 15.17 -6.10 -2.43
N ILE A 148 16.46 -5.75 -2.53
CA ILE A 148 17.33 -6.15 -3.64
C ILE A 148 17.40 -7.68 -3.74
N ASN A 149 17.60 -8.38 -2.62
CA ASN A 149 17.63 -9.84 -2.62
C ASN A 149 16.30 -10.45 -3.08
N CYS A 150 15.16 -9.92 -2.61
CA CYS A 150 13.85 -10.34 -3.09
C CYS A 150 13.70 -10.14 -4.60
N TYR A 151 14.09 -8.99 -5.15
CA TYR A 151 14.04 -8.75 -6.59
C TYR A 151 14.96 -9.68 -7.38
N ASN A 152 16.17 -9.94 -6.88
CA ASN A 152 17.09 -10.88 -7.52
C ASN A 152 16.50 -12.29 -7.56
N THR A 153 15.92 -12.76 -6.45
CA THR A 153 15.24 -14.08 -6.43
C THR A 153 14.04 -14.13 -7.37
N LEU A 154 13.26 -13.06 -7.46
CA LEU A 154 12.13 -12.97 -8.38
C LEU A 154 12.62 -13.04 -9.85
N ILE A 155 13.68 -12.31 -10.18
CA ILE A 155 14.28 -12.34 -11.52
C ILE A 155 14.78 -13.75 -11.84
N GLU A 156 15.49 -14.39 -10.91
CA GLU A 156 16.01 -15.74 -11.11
C GLU A 156 14.91 -16.77 -11.32
N VAL A 157 13.86 -16.75 -10.48
CA VAL A 157 12.69 -17.63 -10.64
C VAL A 157 11.98 -17.37 -11.96
N SER A 158 11.78 -16.10 -12.34
CA SER A 158 11.16 -15.75 -13.61
C SER A 158 11.97 -16.29 -14.78
N LYS A 159 13.30 -16.16 -14.75
CA LYS A 159 14.20 -16.68 -15.77
C LYS A 159 14.11 -18.20 -15.88
N GLN A 160 14.13 -18.92 -14.76
CA GLN A 160 13.99 -20.37 -14.74
C GLN A 160 12.64 -20.83 -15.31
N LEU A 161 11.55 -20.11 -14.99
CA LEU A 161 10.23 -20.40 -15.56
C LEU A 161 10.20 -20.17 -17.08
N TYR A 162 10.78 -19.07 -17.56
CA TYR A 162 10.89 -18.80 -19.00
C TYR A 162 11.72 -19.86 -19.72
N GLU A 163 12.87 -20.24 -19.16
CA GLU A 163 13.73 -21.29 -19.72
C GLU A 163 13.01 -22.65 -19.75
N SER A 164 12.31 -23.01 -18.68
CA SER A 164 11.51 -24.24 -18.63
C SER A 164 10.39 -24.23 -19.66
N GLN A 165 9.66 -23.12 -19.82
CA GLN A 165 8.60 -23.01 -20.82
C GLN A 165 9.16 -23.07 -22.24
N ALA A 166 10.28 -22.40 -22.51
CA ALA A 166 10.94 -22.46 -23.80
C ALA A 166 11.40 -23.88 -24.12
N GLN A 167 11.97 -24.60 -23.13
CA GLN A 167 12.38 -25.99 -23.27
C GLN A 167 11.20 -26.90 -23.61
N GLN A 168 10.07 -26.75 -22.89
CA GLN A 168 8.84 -27.52 -23.15
C GLN A 168 8.31 -27.30 -24.57
N VAL A 169 8.22 -26.06 -25.02
CA VAL A 169 7.77 -25.75 -26.39
C VAL A 169 8.71 -26.33 -27.44
N ILE A 170 10.03 -26.31 -27.19
CA ILE A 170 11.00 -26.94 -28.10
C ILE A 170 10.84 -28.46 -28.14
N GLU A 171 10.56 -29.10 -27.01
CA GLU A 171 10.30 -30.55 -26.93
C GLU A 171 9.01 -30.92 -27.65
N GLU A 172 7.92 -30.21 -27.39
CA GLU A 172 6.64 -30.40 -28.10
C GLU A 172 6.80 -30.26 -29.62
N PHE A 173 7.58 -29.28 -30.07
CA PHE A 173 7.86 -29.08 -31.49
C PHE A 173 8.70 -30.24 -32.09
N LYS A 174 9.66 -30.77 -31.33
CA LYS A 174 10.45 -31.94 -31.76
C LYS A 174 9.57 -33.18 -31.85
N ASP A 175 8.67 -33.37 -30.90
CA ASP A 175 7.73 -34.50 -30.90
C ASP A 175 6.76 -34.40 -32.07
N GLU A 176 6.25 -33.21 -32.38
CA GLU A 176 5.42 -32.98 -33.57
C GLU A 176 6.19 -33.27 -34.86
N LEU A 177 7.45 -32.83 -34.96
CA LEU A 177 8.30 -33.13 -36.12
C LEU A 177 8.53 -34.63 -36.28
N ASN A 178 8.79 -35.35 -35.19
CA ASN A 178 8.98 -36.80 -35.21
C ASN A 178 7.70 -37.52 -35.64
N ALA A 179 6.55 -37.15 -35.07
CA ALA A 179 5.25 -37.73 -35.45
C ALA A 179 4.92 -37.49 -36.94
N ARG A 180 5.18 -36.28 -37.45
CA ARG A 180 5.02 -35.98 -38.89
C ARG A 180 5.94 -36.82 -39.75
N LYS A 181 7.19 -37.02 -39.33
CA LYS A 181 8.16 -37.84 -40.04
C LYS A 181 7.74 -39.31 -40.07
N GLU A 182 7.23 -39.85 -38.96
CA GLU A 182 6.68 -41.22 -38.91
C GLU A 182 5.50 -41.40 -39.87
N ILE A 183 4.61 -40.40 -39.94
CA ILE A 183 3.50 -40.39 -40.91
C ILE A 183 4.03 -40.36 -42.35
N GLU A 184 5.01 -39.50 -42.64
CA GLU A 184 5.62 -39.41 -43.97
C GLU A 184 6.34 -40.70 -44.37
N ASP A 185 7.12 -41.29 -43.48
CA ASP A 185 7.79 -42.58 -43.68
C ASP A 185 6.75 -43.70 -43.88
N GLY A 186 5.64 -43.68 -43.14
CA GLY A 186 4.51 -44.58 -43.32
C GLY A 186 3.84 -44.44 -44.70
N PHE A 187 3.61 -43.21 -45.16
CA PHE A 187 3.11 -42.96 -46.51
C PHE A 187 4.10 -43.41 -47.60
N ARG A 188 5.39 -43.14 -47.42
CA ARG A 188 6.43 -43.58 -48.36
C ARG A 188 6.43 -45.10 -48.49
N LEU A 189 6.45 -45.82 -47.37
CA LEU A 189 6.41 -47.28 -47.35
C LEU A 189 5.12 -47.84 -47.99
N ASN A 190 3.96 -47.23 -47.71
CA ASN A 190 2.70 -47.66 -48.29
C ASN A 190 2.68 -47.44 -49.82
N CYS A 191 3.19 -46.31 -50.31
CA CYS A 191 3.34 -46.06 -51.74
C CYS A 191 4.29 -47.07 -52.41
N GLU A 192 5.43 -47.39 -51.78
CA GLU A 192 6.34 -48.42 -52.25
C GLU A 192 5.67 -49.80 -52.33
N ASN A 193 4.90 -50.17 -51.31
CA ASN A 193 4.14 -51.43 -51.29
C ASN A 193 3.06 -51.49 -52.37
N ILE A 194 2.29 -50.40 -52.56
CA ILE A 194 1.27 -50.31 -53.62
C ILE A 194 1.93 -50.41 -55.00
N MET A 195 3.05 -49.71 -55.21
CA MET A 195 3.80 -49.77 -56.46
C MET A 195 4.30 -51.19 -56.73
N HIS A 196 4.87 -51.86 -55.73
CA HIS A 196 5.31 -53.25 -55.86
C HIS A 196 4.14 -54.20 -56.19
N ALA A 197 3.02 -54.10 -55.45
CA ALA A 197 1.84 -54.92 -55.71
C ALA A 197 1.27 -54.68 -57.11
N THR A 198 1.23 -53.41 -57.55
CA THR A 198 0.77 -53.05 -58.90
C THR A 198 1.70 -53.63 -59.96
N ASN A 199 3.01 -53.54 -59.79
CA ASN A 199 3.98 -54.14 -60.70
C ASN A 199 3.80 -55.66 -60.81
N LEU A 200 3.57 -56.35 -59.69
CA LEU A 200 3.32 -57.80 -59.68
C LEU A 200 2.03 -58.16 -60.44
N VAL A 201 0.95 -57.39 -60.24
CA VAL A 201 -0.31 -57.60 -60.97
C VAL A 201 -0.12 -57.36 -62.47
N VAL A 202 0.60 -56.31 -62.85
CA VAL A 202 0.91 -56.02 -64.26
C VAL A 202 1.75 -57.14 -64.87
N GLU A 203 2.76 -57.66 -64.16
CA GLU A 203 3.58 -58.77 -64.62
C GLU A 203 2.73 -60.04 -64.85
N HIS A 204 1.87 -60.39 -63.90
CA HIS A 204 0.93 -61.51 -64.06
C HIS A 204 -0.05 -61.29 -65.22
N GLN A 205 -0.54 -60.06 -65.41
CA GLN A 205 -1.42 -59.75 -66.54
C GLN A 205 -0.68 -59.92 -67.87
N MET A 206 0.56 -59.46 -67.97
CA MET A 206 1.39 -59.66 -69.18
C MET A 206 1.64 -61.13 -69.48
N LEU A 207 1.88 -61.96 -68.47
CA LEU A 207 2.01 -63.41 -68.63
C LEU A 207 0.69 -64.04 -69.11
N THR A 208 -0.44 -63.64 -68.52
CA THR A 208 -1.77 -64.13 -68.92
C THR A 208 -2.10 -63.72 -70.36
N ASP A 209 -1.80 -62.47 -70.73
CA ASP A 209 -2.01 -61.97 -72.10
C ASP A 209 -1.13 -62.74 -73.11
N TYR A 210 0.10 -63.10 -72.71
CA TYR A 210 0.98 -63.94 -73.51
C TYR A 210 0.44 -65.37 -73.67
N GLU A 211 -0.06 -65.99 -72.59
CA GLU A 211 -0.71 -67.31 -72.66
C GLU A 211 -1.92 -67.30 -73.60
N ILE A 212 -2.80 -66.29 -73.49
CA ILE A 212 -3.94 -66.10 -74.39
C ILE A 212 -3.48 -65.92 -75.84
N PHE A 213 -2.37 -65.21 -76.07
CA PHE A 213 -1.82 -65.05 -77.41
C PHE A 213 -1.36 -66.38 -78.00
N VAL A 214 -0.66 -67.21 -77.22
CA VAL A 214 -0.22 -68.54 -77.64
C VAL A 214 -1.42 -69.44 -77.93
N GLU A 215 -2.44 -69.45 -77.07
CA GLU A 215 -3.67 -70.22 -77.27
C GLU A 215 -4.36 -69.83 -78.59
N LYS A 216 -4.47 -68.53 -78.89
CA LYS A 216 -5.01 -68.05 -80.18
C LYS A 216 -4.16 -68.51 -81.37
N GLN A 217 -2.85 -68.58 -81.23
CA GLN A 217 -1.97 -69.07 -82.28
C GLN A 217 -2.19 -70.57 -82.52
N ASP A 218 -2.31 -71.35 -81.44
CA ASP A 218 -2.62 -72.78 -81.49
C ASP A 218 -4.00 -73.04 -82.10
N ASP A 219 -5.01 -72.22 -81.78
CA ASP A 219 -6.34 -72.29 -82.40
C ASP A 219 -6.27 -72.08 -83.92
N VAL A 220 -5.47 -71.12 -84.39
CA VAL A 220 -5.26 -70.89 -85.83
C VAL A 220 -4.59 -72.10 -86.47
N VAL A 221 -3.55 -72.65 -85.84
CA VAL A 221 -2.86 -73.85 -86.33
C VAL A 221 -3.81 -75.06 -86.34
N ASN A 222 -4.60 -75.25 -85.30
CA ASN A 222 -5.62 -76.31 -85.20
C ASN A 222 -6.68 -76.14 -86.29
N SER A 223 -7.19 -74.93 -86.53
CA SER A 223 -8.11 -74.66 -87.64
C SER A 223 -7.48 -75.00 -88.99
N GLU A 224 -6.20 -74.68 -89.22
CA GLU A 224 -5.50 -75.08 -90.45
C GLU A 224 -5.31 -76.60 -90.55
N ILE A 225 -5.05 -77.28 -89.43
CA ILE A 225 -4.99 -78.74 -89.36
C ILE A 225 -6.38 -79.35 -89.69
N GLU A 226 -7.46 -78.82 -89.11
CA GLU A 226 -8.83 -79.21 -89.41
C GLU A 226 -9.17 -79.01 -90.88
N LYS A 227 -8.83 -77.85 -91.48
CA LYS A 227 -8.99 -77.62 -92.92
C LYS A 227 -8.23 -78.66 -93.73
N ARG A 228 -7.01 -79.03 -93.34
CA ARG A 228 -6.25 -80.12 -93.99
C ARG A 228 -6.95 -81.47 -93.85
N PHE A 229 -7.54 -81.78 -92.69
CA PHE A 229 -8.36 -82.97 -92.50
C PHE A 229 -9.60 -82.95 -93.40
N VAL A 230 -10.33 -81.84 -93.48
CA VAL A 230 -11.48 -81.68 -94.38
C VAL A 230 -11.08 -81.87 -95.83
N ILE A 231 -9.94 -81.32 -96.27
CA ILE A 231 -9.41 -81.54 -97.63
C ILE A 231 -9.06 -83.01 -97.83
N ARG A 232 -8.36 -83.63 -96.87
CA ARG A 232 -8.02 -85.06 -96.93
C ARG A 232 -9.27 -85.92 -97.02
N ASP A 233 -10.28 -85.65 -96.20
CA ASP A 233 -11.55 -86.37 -96.19
C ASP A 233 -12.33 -86.11 -97.47
N SER A 234 -12.27 -84.90 -98.05
CA SER A 234 -12.80 -84.61 -99.38
C SER A 234 -12.07 -85.41 -100.47
N VAL A 235 -10.75 -85.55 -100.39
CA VAL A 235 -9.95 -86.37 -101.32
C VAL A 235 -10.27 -87.85 -101.14
N ILE A 236 -10.35 -88.35 -99.90
CA ILE A 236 -10.77 -89.71 -99.59
C ILE A 236 -12.19 -89.95 -100.07
N ALA A 237 -13.11 -89.00 -99.89
CA ALA A 237 -14.48 -89.07 -100.36
C ALA A 237 -14.53 -89.07 -101.89
N LYS A 238 -13.74 -88.24 -102.57
CA LYS A 238 -13.57 -88.26 -104.04
C LYS A 238 -12.95 -89.57 -104.52
N MET A 239 -11.98 -90.13 -103.79
CA MET A 239 -11.35 -91.40 -104.10
C MET A 239 -12.32 -92.57 -103.87
N LYS A 240 -13.11 -92.53 -102.80
CA LYS A 240 -14.24 -93.43 -102.55
C LYS A 240 -15.33 -93.26 -103.60
N LEU A 241 -15.58 -92.04 -104.07
CA LEU A 241 -16.53 -91.75 -105.15
C LEU A 241 -16.00 -92.26 -106.49
N LEU A 242 -14.72 -92.12 -106.80
CA LEU A 242 -14.07 -92.71 -107.98
C LEU A 242 -14.06 -94.23 -107.89
N HIS A 243 -13.80 -94.78 -106.71
CA HIS A 243 -13.90 -96.22 -106.45
C HIS A 243 -15.36 -96.69 -106.57
N LYS A 244 -16.32 -95.90 -106.09
CA LYS A 244 -17.74 -96.12 -106.27
C LYS A 244 -18.13 -95.95 -107.74
N GLN A 245 -17.55 -95.03 -108.49
CA GLN A 245 -17.76 -94.85 -109.93
C GLN A 245 -17.12 -96.00 -110.71
N LEU A 246 -16.03 -96.59 -110.24
CA LEU A 246 -15.45 -97.82 -110.79
C LEU A 246 -16.39 -99.00 -110.51
N ILE A 247 -16.91 -99.11 -109.28
CA ILE A 247 -17.96 -100.08 -108.89
C ILE A 247 -19.25 -99.80 -109.66
N ASP A 248 -19.62 -98.55 -109.90
CA ASP A 248 -20.81 -98.11 -110.62
C ASP A 248 -20.60 -98.20 -112.13
N PHE A 249 -19.36 -98.22 -112.63
CA PHE A 249 -19.00 -98.55 -114.01
C PHE A 249 -19.05 -100.07 -114.21
N ILE A 250 -18.62 -100.84 -113.22
CA ILE A 250 -18.85 -102.29 -113.12
C ILE A 250 -20.35 -102.57 -113.01
N ASN A 251 -21.11 -101.78 -112.24
CA ASN A 251 -22.56 -101.92 -112.09
C ASN A 251 -23.33 -101.28 -113.26
N SER A 252 -22.77 -100.35 -114.04
CA SER A 252 -23.38 -99.77 -115.26
C SER A 252 -23.13 -100.63 -116.48
N LEU A 253 -22.13 -101.50 -116.44
CA LEU A 253 -22.05 -102.68 -117.30
C LEU A 253 -23.13 -103.73 -116.98
N VAL A 254 -23.73 -103.70 -115.78
CA VAL A 254 -24.71 -104.69 -115.30
C VAL A 254 -26.15 -104.15 -115.20
N ASN A 255 -26.35 -102.84 -115.01
CA ASN A 255 -27.66 -102.25 -114.76
C ASN A 255 -27.78 -100.88 -115.46
N VAL A 256 -28.06 -100.91 -116.75
CA VAL A 256 -28.64 -99.75 -117.44
C VAL A 256 -30.12 -99.69 -117.06
N SER A 257 -30.51 -98.74 -116.21
CA SER A 257 -31.66 -97.85 -116.46
C SER A 257 -32.05 -97.01 -115.23
N LEU A 258 -32.26 -95.71 -115.50
CA LEU A 258 -33.26 -94.79 -114.95
C LEU A 258 -32.90 -93.77 -113.84
N ASP A 259 -32.74 -92.54 -114.34
CA ASP A 259 -33.55 -91.33 -114.04
C ASP A 259 -33.38 -90.60 -112.69
N THR A 260 -32.27 -89.86 -112.59
CA THR A 260 -31.84 -89.05 -111.43
C THR A 260 -32.20 -87.56 -111.58
N LYS A 261 -33.39 -87.22 -112.07
CA LYS A 261 -33.80 -85.80 -112.24
C LYS A 261 -35.05 -85.37 -111.47
N LYS A 262 -35.58 -86.22 -110.58
CA LYS A 262 -36.73 -85.87 -109.70
C LYS A 262 -36.36 -85.51 -108.26
N TYR A 263 -35.08 -85.67 -107.85
CA TYR A 263 -34.65 -85.47 -106.45
C TYR A 263 -34.02 -84.10 -106.14
N GLU A 264 -33.52 -83.36 -107.14
CA GLU A 264 -32.89 -82.05 -106.92
C GLU A 264 -33.87 -80.97 -106.43
N HIS A 265 -35.12 -81.01 -106.90
CA HIS A 265 -36.14 -80.02 -106.51
C HIS A 265 -36.56 -80.19 -105.04
N ILE A 266 -36.62 -81.43 -104.55
CA ILE A 266 -36.91 -81.73 -103.14
C ILE A 266 -35.75 -81.30 -102.23
N HIS A 267 -34.50 -81.48 -102.70
CA HIS A 267 -33.31 -81.11 -101.94
C HIS A 267 -33.21 -79.59 -101.71
N MET A 268 -33.54 -78.78 -102.73
CA MET A 268 -33.51 -77.32 -102.62
C MET A 268 -34.57 -76.78 -101.62
N LEU A 269 -35.75 -77.41 -101.58
CA LEU A 269 -36.80 -77.06 -100.62
C LEU A 269 -36.39 -77.45 -99.19
N MET A 270 -35.77 -78.63 -99.02
CA MET A 270 -35.20 -79.07 -97.74
C MET A 270 -34.11 -78.12 -97.22
N GLU A 271 -33.26 -77.59 -98.09
CA GLU A 271 -32.15 -76.70 -97.71
C GLU A 271 -32.64 -75.33 -97.23
N ARG A 272 -33.69 -74.80 -97.88
CA ARG A 272 -34.34 -73.56 -97.42
C ARG A 272 -35.04 -73.74 -96.07
N GLN A 273 -35.66 -74.90 -95.86
CA GLN A 273 -36.25 -75.26 -94.56
C GLN A 273 -35.18 -75.42 -93.47
N ARG A 274 -34.03 -76.01 -93.79
CA ARG A 274 -32.89 -76.15 -92.88
C ARG A 274 -32.31 -74.80 -92.45
N ASN A 275 -32.18 -73.85 -93.39
CA ASN A 275 -31.69 -72.50 -93.09
C ASN A 275 -32.65 -71.73 -92.19
N PHE A 276 -33.96 -71.82 -92.43
CA PHE A 276 -34.97 -71.21 -91.57
C PHE A 276 -34.91 -71.75 -90.13
N VAL A 277 -34.74 -73.06 -89.96
CA VAL A 277 -34.58 -73.69 -88.63
C VAL A 277 -33.28 -73.23 -87.95
N SER A 278 -32.17 -73.16 -88.69
CA SER A 278 -30.89 -72.71 -88.13
C SER A 278 -30.91 -71.24 -87.72
N GLU A 279 -31.54 -70.37 -88.51
CA GLU A 279 -31.62 -68.94 -88.24
C GLU A 279 -32.59 -68.64 -87.09
N SER A 280 -33.69 -69.38 -87.00
CA SER A 280 -34.60 -69.33 -85.86
C SER A 280 -33.94 -69.82 -84.56
N GLY A 281 -33.09 -70.85 -84.61
CA GLY A 281 -32.29 -71.28 -83.46
C GLY A 281 -31.33 -70.19 -82.98
N ARG A 282 -30.62 -69.54 -83.91
CA ARG A 282 -29.70 -68.43 -83.59
C ARG A 282 -30.42 -67.23 -82.98
N LEU A 283 -31.60 -66.89 -83.49
CA LEU A 283 -32.41 -65.80 -82.93
C LEU A 283 -32.85 -66.12 -81.50
N ASN A 284 -33.27 -67.36 -81.25
CA ASN A 284 -33.67 -67.82 -79.92
C ASN A 284 -32.48 -67.81 -78.92
N ASP A 285 -31.27 -68.17 -79.36
CA ASP A 285 -30.06 -68.09 -78.53
C ASP A 285 -29.71 -66.63 -78.15
N ILE A 286 -29.91 -65.69 -79.08
CA ILE A 286 -29.70 -64.25 -78.82
C ILE A 286 -30.77 -63.73 -77.86
N GLU A 287 -32.03 -64.09 -78.07
CA GLU A 287 -33.15 -63.72 -77.18
C GLU A 287 -32.95 -64.27 -75.77
N PHE A 288 -32.47 -65.52 -75.64
CA PHE A 288 -32.13 -66.12 -74.36
C PHE A 288 -30.99 -65.37 -73.66
N LYS A 289 -29.93 -65.00 -74.38
CA LYS A 289 -28.82 -64.19 -73.84
C LYS A 289 -29.29 -62.81 -73.38
N LEU A 290 -30.12 -62.12 -74.18
CA LEU A 290 -30.68 -60.82 -73.84
C LEU A 290 -31.61 -60.90 -72.62
N THR A 291 -32.41 -61.95 -72.53
CA THR A 291 -33.30 -62.17 -71.37
C THR A 291 -32.48 -62.43 -70.11
N ARG A 292 -31.40 -63.19 -70.21
CA ARG A 292 -30.48 -63.44 -69.10
C ARG A 292 -29.78 -62.16 -68.64
N THR A 293 -29.20 -61.38 -69.56
CA THR A 293 -28.53 -60.11 -69.20
C THR A 293 -29.51 -59.09 -68.65
N ALA A 294 -30.74 -59.02 -69.16
CA ALA A 294 -31.79 -58.18 -68.58
C ALA A 294 -32.13 -58.62 -67.14
N GLY A 295 -32.21 -59.92 -66.89
CA GLY A 295 -32.43 -60.48 -65.55
C GLY A 295 -31.25 -60.26 -64.58
N ASP A 296 -30.01 -60.30 -65.07
CA ASP A 296 -28.80 -59.94 -64.29
C ASP A 296 -28.82 -58.45 -63.93
N LEU A 297 -29.04 -57.56 -64.90
CA LEU A 297 -29.12 -56.11 -64.69
C LEU A 297 -30.25 -55.71 -63.72
N GLN A 298 -31.40 -56.38 -63.80
CA GLN A 298 -32.51 -56.14 -62.88
C GLN A 298 -32.16 -56.55 -61.44
N ARG A 299 -31.41 -57.65 -61.26
CA ARG A 299 -30.90 -58.05 -59.93
C ARG A 299 -29.89 -57.04 -59.39
N ASP A 300 -28.97 -56.58 -60.23
CA ASP A 300 -27.95 -55.59 -59.84
C ASP A 300 -28.59 -54.26 -59.45
N LEU A 301 -29.61 -53.81 -60.18
CA LEU A 301 -30.35 -52.59 -59.87
C LEU A 301 -31.02 -52.68 -58.49
N VAL A 302 -31.73 -53.78 -58.22
CA VAL A 302 -32.38 -54.00 -56.91
C VAL A 302 -31.34 -54.11 -55.80
N HIS A 303 -30.22 -54.80 -56.03
CA HIS A 303 -29.15 -54.92 -55.05
C HIS A 303 -28.56 -53.54 -54.69
N ASN A 304 -28.26 -52.73 -55.70
CA ASN A 304 -27.72 -51.38 -55.52
C ASN A 304 -28.72 -50.46 -54.83
N GLU A 305 -30.02 -50.55 -55.15
CA GLU A 305 -31.07 -49.80 -54.47
C GLU A 305 -31.12 -50.14 -52.97
N VAL A 306 -31.08 -51.43 -52.62
CA VAL A 306 -31.07 -51.87 -51.22
C VAL A 306 -29.81 -51.40 -50.50
N GLU A 307 -28.64 -51.49 -51.14
CA GLU A 307 -27.38 -51.04 -50.53
C GLU A 307 -27.35 -49.52 -50.33
N ALA A 308 -27.83 -48.75 -51.31
CA ALA A 308 -27.97 -47.30 -51.21
C ALA A 308 -28.95 -46.91 -50.10
N GLN A 309 -30.08 -47.61 -49.96
CA GLN A 309 -31.04 -47.40 -48.88
C GLN A 309 -30.43 -47.70 -47.50
N ARG A 310 -29.62 -48.76 -47.37
CA ARG A 310 -28.89 -49.05 -46.13
C ARG A 310 -27.91 -47.93 -45.78
N ARG A 311 -27.06 -47.53 -46.73
CA ARG A 311 -26.11 -46.41 -46.54
C ARG A 311 -26.83 -45.11 -46.15
N LEU A 312 -27.97 -44.80 -46.79
CA LEU A 312 -28.77 -43.64 -46.42
C LEU A 312 -29.37 -43.75 -45.02
N SER A 313 -29.79 -44.94 -44.60
CA SER A 313 -30.27 -45.18 -43.24
C SER A 313 -29.17 -44.97 -42.20
N ASP A 314 -27.97 -45.51 -42.46
CA ASP A 314 -26.81 -45.38 -41.57
C ASP A 314 -26.39 -43.91 -41.45
N LEU A 315 -26.30 -43.18 -42.57
CA LEU A 315 -25.99 -41.74 -42.56
C LEU A 315 -27.04 -40.91 -41.81
N ARG A 316 -28.33 -41.28 -41.86
CA ARG A 316 -29.38 -40.60 -41.08
C ARG A 316 -29.22 -40.85 -39.58
N LEU A 317 -28.87 -42.08 -39.18
CA LEU A 317 -28.60 -42.44 -37.79
C LEU A 317 -27.37 -41.68 -37.26
N GLU A 318 -26.28 -41.62 -38.05
CA GLU A 318 -25.10 -40.82 -37.71
C GLU A 318 -25.44 -39.34 -37.58
N GLN A 319 -26.20 -38.78 -38.54
CA GLN A 319 -26.63 -37.39 -38.48
C GLN A 319 -27.46 -37.11 -37.21
N GLU A 320 -28.40 -37.99 -36.86
CA GLU A 320 -29.20 -37.84 -35.66
C GLU A 320 -28.33 -37.92 -34.39
N TYR A 321 -27.39 -38.85 -34.34
CA TYR A 321 -26.42 -38.97 -33.25
C TYR A 321 -25.61 -37.68 -33.08
N PHE A 322 -25.02 -37.14 -34.15
CA PHE A 322 -24.26 -35.89 -34.08
C PHE A 322 -25.12 -34.68 -33.71
N LEU A 323 -26.38 -34.64 -34.15
CA LEU A 323 -27.33 -33.61 -33.73
C LEU A 323 -27.64 -33.69 -32.23
N GLN A 324 -27.79 -34.90 -31.67
CA GLN A 324 -27.99 -35.09 -30.23
C GLN A 324 -26.74 -34.70 -29.43
N VAL A 325 -25.55 -35.11 -29.88
CA VAL A 325 -24.27 -34.70 -29.26
C VAL A 325 -24.12 -33.19 -29.28
N ARG A 326 -24.38 -32.54 -30.42
CA ARG A 326 -24.34 -31.07 -30.53
C ARG A 326 -25.31 -30.39 -29.56
N LYS A 327 -26.57 -30.86 -29.49
CA LYS A 327 -27.56 -30.33 -28.53
C LYS A 327 -27.11 -30.53 -27.08
N SER A 328 -26.47 -31.65 -26.76
CA SER A 328 -25.92 -31.92 -25.43
C SER A 328 -24.79 -30.94 -25.08
N ILE A 329 -23.86 -30.72 -26.01
CA ILE A 329 -22.76 -29.77 -25.86
C ILE A 329 -23.31 -28.35 -25.68
N GLU A 330 -24.29 -27.94 -26.49
CA GLU A 330 -24.90 -26.62 -26.38
C GLU A 330 -25.59 -26.40 -25.03
N LYS A 331 -26.29 -27.41 -24.51
CA LYS A 331 -26.84 -27.39 -23.15
C LYS A 331 -25.75 -27.27 -22.10
N SER A 332 -24.65 -28.02 -22.22
CA SER A 332 -23.52 -27.95 -21.30
C SER A 332 -22.89 -26.55 -21.30
N ILE A 333 -22.63 -25.99 -22.48
CA ILE A 333 -22.06 -24.63 -22.63
C ILE A 333 -22.96 -23.58 -21.99
N ASN A 334 -24.28 -23.66 -22.21
CA ASN A 334 -25.22 -22.72 -21.59
C ASN A 334 -25.31 -22.90 -20.08
N TYR A 335 -25.24 -24.13 -19.58
CA TYR A 335 -25.17 -24.40 -18.15
C TYR A 335 -23.90 -23.80 -17.53
N ASP A 336 -22.74 -24.05 -18.12
CA ASP A 336 -21.46 -23.51 -17.63
C ASP A 336 -21.43 -21.98 -17.67
N ARG A 337 -22.01 -21.37 -18.72
CA ARG A 337 -22.19 -19.91 -18.80
C ARG A 337 -23.05 -19.37 -17.67
N ASN A 338 -24.15 -20.03 -17.34
CA ASN A 338 -25.02 -19.59 -16.24
C ASN A 338 -24.32 -19.75 -14.89
N VAL A 339 -23.64 -20.87 -14.65
CA VAL A 339 -22.90 -21.10 -13.40
C VAL A 339 -21.75 -20.09 -13.24
N THR A 340 -21.00 -19.81 -14.31
CA THR A 340 -19.93 -18.81 -14.26
C THR A 340 -20.48 -17.39 -14.05
N PHE A 341 -21.63 -17.06 -14.65
CA PHE A 341 -22.31 -15.80 -14.40
C PHE A 341 -22.78 -15.65 -12.94
N GLU A 342 -23.42 -16.68 -12.37
CA GLU A 342 -23.87 -16.66 -10.97
C GLU A 342 -22.70 -16.55 -9.98
N LYS A 343 -21.60 -17.29 -10.23
CA LYS A 343 -20.37 -17.17 -9.44
C LYS A 343 -19.78 -15.77 -9.53
N LEU A 344 -19.71 -15.19 -10.72
CA LEU A 344 -19.20 -13.84 -10.92
C LEU A 344 -20.10 -12.80 -10.23
N GLN A 345 -21.42 -12.97 -10.29
CA GLN A 345 -22.38 -12.10 -9.62
C GLN A 345 -22.23 -12.15 -8.10
N THR A 346 -22.05 -13.36 -7.55
CA THR A 346 -21.83 -13.57 -6.10
C THR A 346 -20.52 -12.92 -5.67
N LEU A 347 -19.42 -13.21 -6.38
CA LEU A 347 -18.10 -12.64 -6.10
C LEU A 347 -18.11 -11.10 -6.19
N SER A 348 -18.75 -10.56 -7.23
CA SER A 348 -18.90 -9.11 -7.40
C SER A 348 -19.68 -8.51 -6.23
N GLY A 349 -20.81 -9.12 -5.85
CA GLY A 349 -21.63 -8.69 -4.71
C GLY A 349 -20.87 -8.69 -3.38
N GLU A 350 -20.13 -9.77 -3.09
CA GLU A 350 -19.31 -9.89 -1.88
C GLU A 350 -18.16 -8.88 -1.87
N CYS A 351 -17.46 -8.71 -2.99
CA CYS A 351 -16.39 -7.71 -3.13
C CYS A 351 -16.92 -6.29 -2.91
N TYR A 352 -18.09 -5.94 -3.45
CA TYR A 352 -18.71 -4.63 -3.20
C TYR A 352 -19.16 -4.47 -1.74
N GLY A 353 -19.67 -5.52 -1.11
CA GLY A 353 -19.99 -5.55 0.31
C GLY A 353 -18.77 -5.26 1.18
N MET A 354 -17.69 -6.01 0.98
CA MET A 354 -16.42 -5.83 1.69
C MET A 354 -15.83 -4.43 1.44
N LEU A 355 -15.85 -3.95 0.20
CA LEU A 355 -15.36 -2.61 -0.12
C LEU A 355 -16.13 -1.53 0.65
N LYS A 356 -17.46 -1.66 0.75
CA LYS A 356 -18.30 -0.73 1.50
C LYS A 356 -17.96 -0.78 3.00
N ASP A 357 -17.71 -1.94 3.56
CA ASP A 357 -17.34 -2.08 4.96
C ASP A 357 -15.94 -1.53 5.25
N TYR A 358 -14.96 -1.77 4.37
CA TYR A 358 -13.65 -1.13 4.47
C TYR A 358 -13.74 0.40 4.35
N GLN A 359 -14.59 0.93 3.47
CA GLN A 359 -14.83 2.37 3.39
C GLN A 359 -15.46 2.93 4.67
N LYS A 360 -16.38 2.19 5.32
CA LYS A 360 -16.89 2.59 6.65
C LYS A 360 -15.78 2.59 7.69
N LEU A 361 -14.95 1.54 7.73
CA LEU A 361 -13.83 1.44 8.67
C LEU A 361 -12.82 2.57 8.48
N LEU A 362 -12.53 2.92 7.22
CA LEU A 362 -11.67 4.06 6.88
C LEU A 362 -12.27 5.36 7.41
N LYS A 363 -13.57 5.62 7.19
CA LYS A 363 -14.25 6.80 7.75
C LYS A 363 -14.23 6.83 9.28
N TYR A 364 -14.39 5.69 9.95
CA TYR A 364 -14.25 5.62 11.41
C TYR A 364 -12.81 5.91 11.86
N GLY A 365 -11.81 5.42 11.12
CA GLY A 365 -10.40 5.72 11.36
C GLY A 365 -10.08 7.22 11.18
N GLU A 366 -10.57 7.84 10.11
CA GLU A 366 -10.45 9.28 9.87
C GLU A 366 -11.14 10.10 10.98
N LEU A 367 -12.33 9.69 11.39
CA LEU A 367 -13.06 10.32 12.50
C LEU A 367 -12.28 10.19 13.82
N LEU A 368 -11.71 9.02 14.10
CA LEU A 368 -10.90 8.78 15.29
C LEU A 368 -9.64 9.66 15.30
N LEU A 369 -8.93 9.74 14.16
CA LEU A 369 -7.76 10.61 14.02
C LEU A 369 -8.13 12.10 14.15
N SER A 370 -9.23 12.53 13.54
CA SER A 370 -9.76 13.89 13.67
C SER A 370 -10.10 14.22 15.12
N ASN A 371 -10.79 13.32 15.82
CA ASN A 371 -11.11 13.47 17.25
C ASN A 371 -9.84 13.49 18.11
N ALA A 372 -8.87 12.61 17.85
CA ALA A 372 -7.60 12.58 18.56
C ALA A 372 -6.81 13.89 18.36
N ALA A 373 -6.77 14.42 17.13
CA ALA A 373 -6.13 15.69 16.82
C ALA A 373 -6.82 16.87 17.53
N ASN A 374 -8.16 16.88 17.58
CA ASN A 374 -8.91 17.90 18.32
C ASN A 374 -8.72 17.79 19.84
N CYS A 375 -8.70 16.57 20.40
CA CYS A 375 -8.40 16.34 21.82
C CYS A 375 -6.98 16.78 22.17
N ARG A 376 -5.99 16.51 21.30
CA ARG A 376 -4.60 16.94 21.49
C ARG A 376 -4.44 18.46 21.56
N LYS A 377 -5.31 19.25 20.93
CA LYS A 377 -5.29 20.73 21.06
C LYS A 377 -5.61 21.19 22.48
N LEU A 378 -6.43 20.44 23.21
CA LEU A 378 -6.86 20.76 24.57
C LEU A 378 -5.90 20.22 25.64
N GLN A 379 -4.94 19.39 25.27
CA GLN A 379 -3.92 18.86 26.17
C GLN A 379 -2.88 19.93 26.51
N THR A 380 -2.34 19.87 27.74
CA THR A 380 -1.25 20.75 28.18
C THR A 380 0.08 20.33 27.52
N GLU A 381 1.06 21.23 27.46
CA GLU A 381 2.39 20.89 26.91
C GLU A 381 3.09 19.78 27.73
N ALA A 382 2.84 19.71 29.05
CA ALA A 382 3.34 18.64 29.89
C ALA A 382 2.82 17.26 29.43
N GLU A 383 1.51 17.14 29.18
CA GLU A 383 0.90 15.89 28.71
C GLU A 383 1.29 15.53 27.26
N LYS A 384 1.61 16.53 26.42
CA LYS A 384 2.07 16.32 25.04
C LYS A 384 3.51 15.80 24.96
N VAL A 385 4.37 16.23 25.88
CA VAL A 385 5.81 15.92 25.90
C VAL A 385 6.11 14.70 26.76
N GLU A 386 5.29 14.40 27.78
CA GLU A 386 5.39 13.15 28.52
C GLU A 386 5.09 11.95 27.61
N ALA A 387 6.18 11.29 27.18
CA ALA A 387 6.12 9.95 26.64
C ALA A 387 5.33 9.08 27.62
N PRO A 388 4.44 8.19 27.14
CA PRO A 388 3.77 7.24 28.02
C PRO A 388 4.87 6.54 28.81
N LYS A 389 4.96 6.81 30.12
CA LYS A 389 5.83 6.05 30.98
C LYS A 389 5.19 4.68 31.05
N ASP A 390 5.75 3.72 30.32
CA ASP A 390 5.64 2.33 30.73
C ASP A 390 6.38 2.29 32.07
N GLU A 391 5.65 2.55 33.15
CA GLU A 391 6.15 2.33 34.50
C GLU A 391 6.51 0.85 34.56
N GLY A 392 7.81 0.58 34.43
CA GLY A 392 8.37 -0.74 34.53
C GLY A 392 7.97 -1.34 35.86
N GLU A 393 7.36 -2.53 35.80
CA GLU A 393 7.39 -3.63 36.77
C GLU A 393 7.26 -3.34 38.28
N SER A 394 6.91 -2.13 38.71
CA SER A 394 6.94 -1.76 40.12
C SER A 394 5.66 -1.07 40.57
N ALA A 395 4.55 -1.74 40.31
CA ALA A 395 3.38 -1.72 41.19
C ALA A 395 2.57 -2.99 40.92
N ALA A 396 3.00 -4.07 41.56
CA ALA A 396 2.18 -5.25 41.79
C ALA A 396 1.03 -4.88 42.74
N GLU A 397 0.07 -4.12 42.25
CA GLU A 397 -1.31 -4.18 42.71
C GLU A 397 -2.15 -4.25 41.44
N GLU A 398 -2.69 -5.42 41.15
CA GLU A 398 -3.86 -5.59 40.29
C GLU A 398 -5.02 -4.84 40.93
N LEU A 399 -4.98 -3.51 40.91
CA LEU A 399 -6.15 -2.70 41.11
C LEU A 399 -7.06 -3.03 39.93
N SER A 400 -8.05 -3.88 40.21
CA SER A 400 -9.17 -4.15 39.32
C SER A 400 -9.77 -2.80 38.93
N PHE A 401 -9.33 -2.29 37.79
CA PHE A 401 -9.85 -1.06 37.21
C PHE A 401 -11.24 -1.38 36.67
N GLN A 402 -12.22 -1.49 37.59
CA GLN A 402 -13.63 -1.48 37.25
C GLN A 402 -13.98 -0.04 36.89
N LEU A 403 -13.64 0.32 35.65
CA LEU A 403 -14.18 1.52 35.07
C LEU A 403 -15.69 1.31 34.96
N GLU A 404 -16.46 2.12 35.68
CA GLU A 404 -17.91 2.30 35.51
C GLU A 404 -18.18 2.98 34.13
N ALA A 405 -17.50 2.54 33.08
CA ALA A 405 -17.56 3.18 31.77
C ALA A 405 -18.58 2.45 30.91
N LEU A 406 -19.74 3.11 30.78
CA LEU A 406 -20.75 2.95 29.75
C LEU A 406 -21.33 1.52 29.59
N ASN A 407 -22.61 1.44 29.27
CA ASN A 407 -23.22 0.21 28.79
C ASN A 407 -22.56 -0.21 27.46
N LEU A 408 -21.42 -0.92 27.49
CA LEU A 408 -20.70 -1.38 26.29
C LEU A 408 -21.28 -2.68 25.71
N LYS A 409 -22.17 -3.37 26.44
CA LYS A 409 -22.86 -4.58 25.96
C LYS A 409 -23.70 -4.33 24.70
N SER A 410 -24.05 -3.09 24.37
CA SER A 410 -24.83 -2.76 23.18
C SER A 410 -24.00 -2.46 21.93
N HIS A 411 -22.66 -2.36 22.03
CA HIS A 411 -21.83 -1.83 20.94
C HIS A 411 -20.59 -2.65 20.58
N ALA A 412 -20.32 -3.77 21.27
CA ALA A 412 -19.20 -4.66 20.94
C ALA A 412 -19.64 -6.13 20.90
N ASP A 413 -19.50 -6.77 19.74
CA ASP A 413 -19.66 -8.22 19.55
C ASP A 413 -18.37 -8.96 19.98
N MET A 414 -17.85 -8.68 21.17
CA MET A 414 -16.61 -9.28 21.68
C MET A 414 -16.85 -9.90 23.06
N SER A 415 -16.20 -11.03 23.33
CA SER A 415 -16.28 -11.66 24.65
C SER A 415 -15.62 -10.79 25.73
N GLU A 416 -16.10 -10.85 26.97
CA GLU A 416 -15.56 -10.05 28.10
C GLU A 416 -14.04 -10.27 28.29
N VAL A 417 -13.54 -11.45 27.94
CA VAL A 417 -12.12 -11.82 28.01
C VAL A 417 -11.28 -11.13 26.92
N GLU A 418 -11.79 -11.05 25.69
CA GLU A 418 -11.10 -10.36 24.58
C GLU A 418 -11.13 -8.85 24.78
N LEU A 419 -12.23 -8.32 25.32
CA LEU A 419 -12.34 -6.92 25.68
C LEU A 419 -11.33 -6.54 26.76
N ALA A 420 -11.17 -7.35 27.81
CA ALA A 420 -10.17 -7.12 28.85
C ALA A 420 -8.74 -7.08 28.27
N LYS A 421 -8.42 -7.97 27.31
CA LYS A 421 -7.13 -7.95 26.61
C LYS A 421 -6.93 -6.68 25.77
N GLN A 422 -7.94 -6.23 25.03
CA GLN A 422 -7.85 -4.99 24.27
C GLN A 422 -7.77 -3.74 25.16
N MET A 423 -8.46 -3.75 26.30
CA MET A 423 -8.34 -2.69 27.31
C MET A 423 -6.93 -2.64 27.91
N ALA A 424 -6.31 -3.80 28.16
CA ALA A 424 -4.92 -3.87 28.61
C ALA A 424 -3.94 -3.26 27.58
N LEU A 425 -4.17 -3.48 26.28
CA LEU A 425 -3.38 -2.84 25.22
C LEU A 425 -3.55 -1.32 25.19
N MET A 426 -4.68 -0.79 25.67
CA MET A 426 -4.95 0.65 25.77
C MET A 426 -4.65 1.23 27.16
N LYS A 427 -3.89 0.55 28.02
CA LYS A 427 -3.58 0.99 29.41
C LYS A 427 -3.09 2.45 29.47
N ASN A 428 -2.21 2.84 28.55
CA ASN A 428 -1.65 4.20 28.49
C ASN A 428 -2.68 5.27 28.10
N PHE A 429 -3.67 4.92 27.26
CA PHE A 429 -4.79 5.80 26.94
C PHE A 429 -5.68 6.02 28.17
N TRP A 430 -6.05 4.94 28.86
CA TRP A 430 -6.89 5.00 30.06
C TRP A 430 -6.20 5.73 31.21
N HIS A 431 -4.89 5.55 31.38
CA HIS A 431 -4.12 6.30 32.38
C HIS A 431 -4.15 7.81 32.11
N ARG A 432 -3.95 8.22 30.85
CA ARG A 432 -4.06 9.64 30.45
C ARG A 432 -5.46 10.20 30.67
N GLN A 433 -6.50 9.42 30.36
CA GLN A 433 -7.88 9.83 30.62
C GLN A 433 -8.15 10.00 32.13
N ALA A 434 -7.68 9.07 32.95
CA ALA A 434 -7.82 9.15 34.40
C ALA A 434 -7.11 10.40 34.95
N LEU A 435 -5.89 10.68 34.50
CA LEU A 435 -5.11 11.85 34.89
C LEU A 435 -5.85 13.15 34.51
N ALA A 436 -6.33 13.28 33.28
CA ALA A 436 -7.14 14.43 32.86
C ALA A 436 -8.44 14.57 33.68
N SER A 437 -9.10 13.46 34.02
CA SER A 437 -10.29 13.46 34.88
C SER A 437 -9.98 13.96 36.31
N THR A 438 -8.85 13.53 36.89
CA THR A 438 -8.44 13.98 38.22
C THR A 438 -8.10 15.47 38.25
N GLN A 439 -7.39 15.98 37.24
CA GLN A 439 -7.11 17.41 37.10
C GLN A 439 -8.41 18.23 36.97
N ASN A 440 -9.36 17.79 36.13
CA ASN A 440 -10.66 18.45 36.00
C ASN A 440 -11.42 18.50 37.33
N LEU A 441 -11.34 17.44 38.14
CA LEU A 441 -11.99 17.39 39.45
C LEU A 441 -11.33 18.37 40.44
N LEU A 442 -10.00 18.48 40.42
CA LEU A 442 -9.26 19.46 41.23
C LEU A 442 -9.61 20.91 40.82
N LEU A 443 -9.60 21.21 39.51
CA LEU A 443 -10.00 22.53 39.00
C LEU A 443 -11.45 22.87 39.34
N ALA A 444 -12.37 21.90 39.27
CA ALA A 444 -13.76 22.10 39.65
C ALA A 444 -13.92 22.39 41.14
N ARG A 445 -13.08 21.79 42.00
CA ARG A 445 -13.04 22.06 43.43
C ARG A 445 -12.50 23.46 43.71
N GLU A 446 -11.35 23.81 43.15
CA GLU A 446 -10.72 25.13 43.34
C GLU A 446 -11.62 26.26 42.82
N LYS A 447 -12.26 26.07 41.65
CA LYS A 447 -13.27 27.01 41.14
C LYS A 447 -14.41 27.22 42.15
N ARG A 448 -14.87 26.16 42.82
CA ARG A 448 -15.93 26.26 43.82
C ARG A 448 -15.46 27.08 45.04
N GLU A 449 -14.27 26.79 45.55
CA GLU A 449 -13.66 27.50 46.67
C GLU A 449 -13.46 28.99 46.34
N LEU A 450 -12.92 29.31 45.15
CA LEU A 450 -12.77 30.69 44.68
C LEU A 450 -14.12 31.40 44.48
N LEU A 451 -15.16 30.71 44.02
CA LEU A 451 -16.49 31.29 43.91
C LEU A 451 -17.09 31.59 45.28
N GLU A 452 -16.88 30.72 46.27
CA GLU A 452 -17.30 30.95 47.65
C GLU A 452 -16.54 32.13 48.28
N GLU A 453 -15.23 32.25 48.07
CA GLU A 453 -14.44 33.39 48.52
C GLU A 453 -14.85 34.69 47.83
N ASN A 454 -15.03 34.67 46.50
CA ASN A 454 -15.52 35.82 45.74
C ASN A 454 -16.90 36.26 46.25
N GLN A 455 -17.77 35.30 46.60
CA GLN A 455 -19.06 35.59 47.21
C GLN A 455 -18.89 36.22 48.61
N LYS A 456 -17.99 35.71 49.46
CA LYS A 456 -17.65 36.33 50.75
C LYS A 456 -17.13 37.76 50.59
N TYR A 457 -16.26 38.02 49.61
CA TYR A 457 -15.77 39.37 49.31
C TYR A 457 -16.86 40.29 48.79
N LYS A 458 -17.74 39.80 47.90
CA LYS A 458 -18.91 40.56 47.43
C LYS A 458 -19.84 40.91 48.58
N ASP A 459 -20.08 39.97 49.50
CA ASP A 459 -20.95 40.19 50.64
C ASP A 459 -20.29 41.11 51.69
N PHE A 460 -18.97 41.03 51.87
CA PHE A 460 -18.19 41.98 52.67
C PHE A 460 -18.23 43.41 52.08
N ILE A 461 -18.04 43.56 50.77
CA ILE A 461 -18.12 44.87 50.09
C ILE A 461 -19.55 45.42 50.18
N LYS A 462 -20.58 44.60 49.99
CA LYS A 462 -21.99 45.00 50.19
C LYS A 462 -22.27 45.43 51.63
N LEU A 463 -21.64 44.77 52.62
CA LEU A 463 -21.77 45.14 54.03
C LEU A 463 -21.06 46.47 54.32
N MET A 464 -19.85 46.67 53.79
CA MET A 464 -19.08 47.91 53.92
C MET A 464 -19.76 49.09 53.21
N SER A 465 -20.36 48.86 52.04
CA SER A 465 -21.12 49.89 51.30
C SER A 465 -22.43 50.31 51.98
N LYS A 466 -22.94 49.54 52.95
CA LYS A 466 -24.15 49.88 53.73
C LYS A 466 -23.86 50.58 55.05
N ARG A 467 -22.60 50.64 55.50
CA ARG A 467 -22.20 51.32 56.74
C ARG A 467 -21.65 52.72 56.43
N GLU A 468 -22.42 53.76 56.69
CA GLU A 468 -22.03 55.16 56.43
C GLU A 468 -21.24 55.84 57.58
N ASN A 469 -20.93 55.12 58.67
CA ASN A 469 -20.20 55.68 59.82
C ASN A 469 -18.71 55.33 59.79
N ILE A 470 -17.87 56.39 59.74
CA ILE A 470 -16.41 56.33 59.58
C ILE A 470 -15.70 55.65 60.77
N ASP A 471 -16.24 55.73 61.99
CA ASP A 471 -15.63 55.16 63.20
C ASP A 471 -15.73 53.62 63.30
N ASP A 472 -16.73 53.01 62.66
CA ASP A 472 -16.86 51.54 62.63
C ASP A 472 -15.97 50.89 61.57
N MET A 473 -15.53 51.65 60.55
CA MET A 473 -14.60 51.17 59.54
C MET A 473 -13.16 51.03 60.08
N LEU A 474 -12.76 51.86 61.05
CA LEU A 474 -11.41 51.81 61.62
C LEU A 474 -11.20 50.62 62.57
N LYS A 475 -12.27 50.09 63.18
CA LYS A 475 -12.19 48.91 64.07
C LYS A 475 -12.05 47.58 63.34
N THR A 476 -12.42 47.51 62.06
CA THR A 476 -12.29 46.28 61.25
C THR A 476 -10.93 46.16 60.55
N PHE A 477 -10.11 47.22 60.53
CA PHE A 477 -8.70 47.17 60.11
C PHE A 477 -7.80 46.61 61.23
N THR A 478 -8.12 45.44 61.79
CA THR A 478 -7.11 44.66 62.51
C THR A 478 -6.30 43.88 61.49
N VAL A 479 -5.11 44.38 61.17
CA VAL A 479 -4.12 43.71 60.32
C VAL A 479 -3.72 42.39 60.97
N THR A 480 -4.06 41.26 60.35
CA THR A 480 -3.56 39.94 60.76
C THR A 480 -2.07 39.86 60.40
N PRO A 481 -1.15 39.68 61.36
CA PRO A 481 0.27 39.57 61.06
C PRO A 481 0.58 38.19 60.45
N LEU A 482 1.27 38.18 59.30
CA LEU A 482 1.67 37.00 58.53
C LEU A 482 2.83 36.19 59.15
N LEU A 483 2.96 36.17 60.48
CA LEU A 483 3.94 35.33 61.19
C LEU A 483 3.23 34.59 62.33
N ALA A 484 2.94 33.32 62.08
CA ALA A 484 2.35 32.42 63.07
C ALA A 484 3.25 32.33 64.32
N ALA A 485 2.69 32.67 65.48
CA ALA A 485 3.30 32.36 66.76
C ALA A 485 3.38 30.83 66.91
N LYS A 486 4.59 30.30 67.08
CA LYS A 486 4.81 28.92 67.51
C LYS A 486 4.24 28.76 68.92
N ASP A 487 3.12 28.06 69.04
CA ASP A 487 2.57 27.68 70.33
C ASP A 487 3.54 26.73 71.04
N ARG A 488 3.95 27.18 72.23
CA ARG A 488 4.50 26.35 73.29
C ARG A 488 3.32 25.66 73.98
N ASN A 489 3.57 24.41 74.37
CA ASN A 489 2.78 23.54 75.25
C ASN A 489 1.66 22.76 74.56
N CYS A 490 1.88 21.45 74.39
CA CYS A 490 1.19 20.43 75.19
C CYS A 490 1.98 19.12 75.10
N LEU A 491 3.02 19.03 75.92
CA LEU A 491 3.42 17.76 76.54
C LEU A 491 2.32 17.45 77.56
N GLU A 492 1.45 16.48 77.27
CA GLU A 492 0.82 15.58 78.25
C GLU A 492 -0.18 14.65 77.56
N ASN A 493 0.12 13.35 77.65
CA ASN A 493 -0.78 12.20 77.53
C ASN A 493 -1.31 11.91 76.11
N THR A 494 -1.06 10.76 75.48
CA THR A 494 -1.19 9.40 76.03
C THR A 494 -0.25 8.40 75.34
N LEU A 495 0.69 7.86 76.12
CA LEU A 495 1.00 6.43 76.10
C LEU A 495 -0.29 5.66 76.48
N PHE A 496 -0.73 4.72 75.65
CA PHE A 496 -1.13 3.35 76.01
C PHE A 496 -1.92 2.67 74.89
N GLN A 497 -1.51 1.42 74.61
CA GLN A 497 -2.21 0.33 73.91
C GLN A 497 -2.38 0.51 72.38
N ASN A 498 -2.15 -0.47 71.52
CA ASN A 498 -1.46 -1.77 71.54
C ASN A 498 -1.48 -2.26 70.09
#